data_AF-A0A522D9E6-F1
#
_entry.id   AF-A0A522D9E6-F1
#
_cell.length_a   1.000
_cell.length_b   1.000
_cell.length_c   1.000
_cell.angle_alpha   90.00
_cell.angle_beta   90.00
_cell.angle_gamma   90.00
#
_symmetry.space_group_name_H-M   'P 1'
#
loop_
_entity.id
_entity.type
_entity.pdbx_description
1 polymer ?
#
loop_
_entity_poly.entity_id
_entity_poly.type
_entity_poly.pdbx_seq_one_letter_code
_entity_poly.pdbx_strand_id
1 'polypeptide(L)'
;MKRIEFFAVLVVLAALPFSQAWSDKMVESPLKQAMTVDEAYKAIPHNKTRFDASAAGMVQEEKAFLDTFFELSDLAVAERVGTQISLSSGKPTAANYDVILRRLQSLNVPPKLAEAHRLVTEAVKEQREYLDALKGGGAFDANAPLVESSHQKLVQAYNELMRLYPSENTHNKQAFFDHLCALDFK
;
A
#
# COMPACT_ATOMS: atom_id res chain seq x y z
N MET A 1 -33.96 -75.09 -1.63
CA MET A 1 -34.42 -74.33 -0.43
C MET A 1 -33.36 -73.27 -0.13
N LYS A 2 -33.79 -72.08 0.30
CA LYS A 2 -33.03 -70.85 0.60
C LYS A 2 -32.74 -69.91 -0.60
N ARG A 3 -33.67 -68.96 -0.75
CA ARG A 3 -33.51 -67.65 -1.39
C ARG A 3 -32.52 -66.81 -0.56
N ILE A 4 -31.63 -66.08 -1.21
CA ILE A 4 -30.82 -65.03 -0.60
C ILE A 4 -31.27 -63.71 -1.23
N GLU A 5 -31.84 -62.85 -0.40
CA GLU A 5 -32.24 -61.49 -0.75
C GLU A 5 -30.99 -60.59 -0.71
N PHE A 6 -30.78 -59.80 -1.76
CA PHE A 6 -29.81 -58.71 -1.75
C PHE A 6 -30.55 -57.38 -1.65
N PHE A 7 -30.31 -56.72 -0.51
CA PHE A 7 -30.76 -55.37 -0.19
C PHE A 7 -30.16 -54.35 -1.16
N ALA A 8 -31.02 -53.46 -1.67
CA ALA A 8 -30.61 -52.25 -2.36
C ALA A 8 -29.98 -51.27 -1.35
N VAL A 9 -28.70 -50.92 -1.55
CA VAL A 9 -28.04 -49.84 -0.82
C VAL A 9 -28.37 -48.54 -1.56
N LEU A 10 -29.29 -47.77 -0.98
CA LEU A 10 -29.61 -46.41 -1.40
C LEU A 10 -28.49 -45.49 -0.87
N VAL A 11 -27.58 -45.05 -1.75
CA VAL A 11 -26.60 -44.00 -1.42
C VAL A 11 -27.29 -42.65 -1.49
N VAL A 12 -27.62 -42.08 -0.33
CA VAL A 12 -28.05 -40.68 -0.21
C VAL A 12 -26.79 -39.81 -0.32
N LEU A 13 -26.57 -39.19 -1.49
CA LEU A 13 -25.62 -38.09 -1.62
C LEU A 13 -26.19 -36.88 -0.86
N ALA A 14 -25.72 -36.66 0.36
CA ALA A 14 -25.90 -35.38 1.04
C ALA A 14 -25.04 -34.33 0.33
N ALA A 15 -25.70 -33.39 -0.38
CA ALA A 15 -25.06 -32.18 -0.87
C ALA A 15 -24.63 -31.33 0.33
N LEU A 16 -23.34 -31.33 0.63
CA LEU A 16 -22.76 -30.39 1.59
C LEU A 16 -22.75 -29.00 0.93
N PRO A 17 -23.29 -27.95 1.58
CA PRO A 17 -23.13 -26.58 1.10
C PRO A 17 -21.66 -26.18 1.25
N PHE A 18 -20.93 -26.20 0.14
CA PHE A 18 -19.60 -25.62 0.05
C PHE A 18 -19.72 -24.10 0.14
N SER A 19 -18.97 -23.53 1.09
CA SER A 19 -18.61 -22.11 1.23
C SER A 19 -19.73 -21.09 1.44
N GLN A 20 -20.24 -21.01 2.68
CA GLN A 20 -20.76 -19.75 3.23
C GLN A 20 -20.00 -19.29 4.49
N ALA A 21 -18.96 -20.05 4.89
CA ALA A 21 -18.14 -19.77 6.08
C ALA A 21 -16.80 -19.06 5.77
N TRP A 22 -16.53 -18.71 4.50
CA TRP A 22 -15.25 -18.10 4.07
C TRP A 22 -15.37 -16.60 3.77
N SER A 23 -16.57 -16.02 3.79
CA SER A 23 -16.79 -14.61 3.46
C SER A 23 -16.60 -13.66 4.65
N ASP A 24 -16.77 -14.13 5.89
CA ASP A 24 -16.80 -13.28 7.10
C ASP A 24 -15.46 -13.13 7.82
N LYS A 25 -14.38 -13.75 7.32
CA LYS A 25 -13.04 -13.70 7.96
C LYS A 25 -11.97 -12.92 7.21
N MET A 26 -12.34 -12.19 6.15
CA MET A 26 -11.51 -11.08 5.66
C MET A 26 -11.98 -9.76 6.26
N VAL A 27 -12.11 -9.72 7.60
CA VAL A 27 -12.02 -8.45 8.31
C VAL A 27 -10.62 -7.94 8.00
N GLU A 28 -10.49 -7.01 7.05
CA GLU A 28 -9.25 -6.26 6.85
C GLU A 28 -8.77 -5.84 8.25
N SER A 29 -7.60 -6.34 8.66
CA SER A 29 -7.09 -5.99 9.98
C SER A 29 -7.03 -4.46 10.06
N PRO A 30 -7.73 -3.84 11.03
CA PRO A 30 -7.79 -2.39 11.10
C PRO A 30 -6.36 -1.85 11.24
N LEU A 31 -6.01 -0.88 10.41
CA LEU A 31 -4.73 -0.18 10.52
C LEU A 31 -4.67 0.46 11.91
N LYS A 32 -3.73 -0.01 12.74
CA LYS A 32 -3.47 0.59 14.06
C LYS A 32 -2.39 1.63 13.89
N GLN A 33 -2.74 2.75 13.27
CA GLN A 33 -1.76 3.80 13.01
C GLN A 33 -1.26 4.39 14.32
N ALA A 34 0.06 4.51 14.47
CA ALA A 34 0.67 5.19 15.61
C ALA A 34 0.38 6.70 15.60
N MET A 35 0.07 7.24 14.41
CA MET A 35 -0.32 8.61 14.16
C MET A 35 -1.22 8.70 12.93
N THR A 36 -2.04 9.74 12.85
CA THR A 36 -2.86 10.03 11.66
C THR A 36 -1.98 10.54 10.50
N VAL A 37 -2.51 10.48 9.27
CA VAL A 37 -1.87 11.07 8.10
C VAL A 37 -1.59 12.56 8.31
N ASP A 38 -2.55 13.32 8.81
CA ASP A 38 -2.39 14.76 8.98
C ASP A 38 -1.34 15.12 10.04
N GLU A 39 -1.20 14.30 11.09
CA GLU A 39 -0.11 14.44 12.06
C GLU A 39 1.25 14.15 11.43
N ALA A 40 1.34 13.14 10.56
CA ALA A 40 2.58 12.79 9.87
C ALA A 40 3.03 13.91 8.93
N TYR A 41 2.12 14.48 8.14
CA TYR A 41 2.42 15.61 7.25
C TYR A 41 2.81 16.88 8.00
N LYS A 42 2.32 17.10 9.23
CA LYS A 42 2.78 18.19 10.10
C LYS A 42 4.19 17.97 10.66
N ALA A 43 4.66 16.72 10.70
CA ALA A 43 5.95 16.36 11.26
C ALA A 43 7.10 16.35 10.23
N ILE A 44 6.80 16.56 8.95
CA ILE A 44 7.78 16.58 7.84
C ILE A 44 7.63 17.87 7.03
N PRO A 45 8.69 18.36 6.35
CA PRO A 45 8.64 19.59 5.57
C PRO A 45 8.01 19.39 4.17
N HIS A 46 6.89 18.67 4.08
CA HIS A 46 6.18 18.39 2.82
C HIS A 46 4.73 18.82 2.89
N ASN A 47 4.20 19.28 1.75
CA ASN A 47 2.79 19.59 1.60
C ASN A 47 1.99 18.31 1.34
N LYS A 48 0.70 18.37 1.67
CA LYS A 48 -0.28 17.35 1.30
C LYS A 48 -1.23 17.93 0.26
N THR A 49 -0.94 17.69 -1.02
CA THR A 49 -1.87 18.05 -2.11
C THR A 49 -2.71 16.85 -2.49
N ARG A 50 -4.01 16.92 -2.24
CA ARG A 50 -4.96 15.86 -2.62
C ARG A 50 -5.11 15.79 -4.14
N PHE A 51 -5.00 14.60 -4.72
CA PHE A 51 -5.36 14.35 -6.12
C PHE A 51 -6.84 14.65 -6.38
N ASP A 52 -7.13 15.42 -7.44
CA ASP A 52 -8.48 15.74 -7.89
C ASP A 52 -8.85 14.90 -9.12
N ALA A 53 -9.52 13.78 -8.87
CA ALA A 53 -10.02 12.88 -9.91
C ALA A 53 -11.06 13.56 -10.83
N SER A 54 -11.82 14.54 -10.34
CA SER A 54 -12.85 15.23 -11.13
C SER A 54 -12.26 16.15 -12.19
N ALA A 55 -11.12 16.77 -11.87
CA ALA A 55 -10.38 17.66 -12.78
C ALA A 55 -9.33 16.93 -13.65
N ALA A 56 -9.06 15.64 -13.38
CA ALA A 56 -8.03 14.90 -14.11
C ALA A 56 -8.46 14.59 -15.57
N GLY A 57 -7.50 14.69 -16.49
CA GLY A 57 -7.69 14.43 -17.93
C GLY A 57 -7.68 12.93 -18.31
N MET A 58 -7.67 12.05 -17.31
CA MET A 58 -7.49 10.61 -17.46
C MET A 58 -8.82 9.85 -17.64
N VAL A 59 -8.75 8.58 -18.02
CA VAL A 59 -9.92 7.69 -18.01
C VAL A 59 -10.32 7.31 -16.58
N GLN A 60 -11.58 6.93 -16.38
CA GLN A 60 -12.15 6.69 -15.05
C GLN A 60 -11.39 5.65 -14.22
N GLU A 61 -10.89 4.60 -14.86
CA GLU A 61 -10.14 3.53 -14.18
C GLU A 61 -8.79 4.04 -13.62
N GLU A 62 -8.07 4.88 -14.38
CA GLU A 62 -6.83 5.51 -13.95
C GLU A 62 -7.06 6.52 -12.81
N LYS A 63 -8.17 7.28 -12.89
CA LYS A 63 -8.58 8.20 -11.82
C LYS A 63 -8.83 7.48 -10.50
N ALA A 64 -9.65 6.42 -10.55
CA ALA A 64 -9.99 5.63 -9.38
C ALA A 64 -8.74 4.96 -8.79
N PHE A 65 -7.88 4.43 -9.65
CA PHE A 65 -6.60 3.86 -9.21
C PHE A 65 -5.73 4.90 -8.50
N LEU A 66 -5.48 6.07 -9.10
CA LEU A 66 -4.58 7.08 -8.52
C LEU A 66 -5.12 7.67 -7.22
N ASP A 67 -6.44 7.85 -7.10
CA ASP A 67 -7.07 8.29 -5.84
C ASP A 67 -6.77 7.30 -4.71
N THR A 68 -7.07 6.01 -4.90
CA THR A 68 -6.78 4.97 -3.90
C THR A 68 -5.28 4.77 -3.67
N PHE A 69 -4.48 4.82 -4.74
CA PHE A 69 -3.02 4.64 -4.66
C PHE A 69 -2.35 5.74 -3.84
N PHE A 70 -2.79 6.99 -3.99
CA PHE A 70 -2.28 8.10 -3.19
C PHE A 70 -2.82 8.10 -1.75
N GLU A 71 -4.05 7.64 -1.52
CA GLU A 71 -4.51 7.38 -0.14
C GLU A 71 -3.64 6.33 0.57
N LEU A 72 -3.26 5.24 -0.12
CA LEU A 72 -2.35 4.24 0.44
C LEU A 72 -0.93 4.79 0.64
N SER A 73 -0.49 5.69 -0.23
CA SER A 73 0.81 6.39 -0.11
C SER A 73 0.82 7.27 1.14
N ASP A 74 -0.24 8.03 1.39
CA ASP A 74 -0.42 8.82 2.61
C ASP A 74 -0.36 7.97 3.89
N LEU A 75 -0.96 6.78 3.86
CA LEU A 75 -0.88 5.84 4.99
C LEU A 75 0.54 5.31 5.20
N ALA A 76 1.29 5.06 4.12
CA ALA A 76 2.71 4.70 4.19
C ALA A 76 3.58 5.83 4.73
N VAL A 77 3.29 7.09 4.38
CA VAL A 77 3.94 8.27 5.01
C VAL A 77 3.72 8.26 6.52
N ALA A 78 2.46 8.09 6.95
CA ALA A 78 2.13 8.05 8.38
C ALA A 78 2.85 6.92 9.13
N GLU A 79 2.92 5.73 8.52
CA GLU A 79 3.63 4.60 9.10
C GLU A 79 5.14 4.84 9.18
N ARG A 80 5.75 5.39 8.11
CA ARG A 80 7.18 5.72 8.07
C ARG A 80 7.55 6.70 9.18
N VAL A 81 6.85 7.84 9.22
CA VAL A 81 7.12 8.92 10.18
C VAL A 81 6.86 8.44 11.61
N GLY A 82 5.74 7.76 11.85
CA GLY A 82 5.41 7.21 13.17
C GLY A 82 6.44 6.19 13.64
N THR A 83 6.96 5.36 12.73
CA THR A 83 8.02 4.39 13.02
C THR A 83 9.33 5.10 13.37
N GLN A 84 9.74 6.12 12.62
CA GLN A 84 10.95 6.89 12.90
C GLN A 84 10.88 7.60 14.27
N ILE A 85 9.73 8.20 14.60
CA ILE A 85 9.50 8.82 15.92
C ILE A 85 9.54 7.78 17.04
N SER A 86 8.95 6.60 16.81
CA SER A 86 8.94 5.53 17.80
C SER A 86 10.34 4.99 18.07
N LEU A 87 11.12 4.75 17.00
CA LEU A 87 12.52 4.31 17.07
C LEU A 87 13.39 5.32 17.82
N SER A 88 13.28 6.61 17.51
CA SER A 88 14.06 7.66 18.18
C SER A 88 13.69 7.84 19.65
N SER A 89 12.45 7.50 20.02
CA SER A 89 11.94 7.58 21.39
C SER A 89 12.06 6.25 22.18
N GLY A 90 12.60 5.19 21.57
CA GLY A 90 12.66 3.85 22.16
C GLY A 90 11.29 3.23 22.46
N LYS A 91 10.24 3.66 21.75
CA LYS A 91 8.86 3.17 21.91
C LYS A 91 8.57 2.02 20.93
N PRO A 92 7.63 1.12 21.24
CA PRO A 92 7.18 0.10 20.30
C PRO A 92 6.66 0.73 19.01
N THR A 93 7.08 0.19 17.86
CA THR A 93 6.59 0.59 16.54
C THR A 93 5.25 -0.08 16.25
N ALA A 94 4.40 0.58 15.46
CA ALA A 94 3.30 -0.11 14.81
C ALA A 94 3.83 -1.12 13.75
N ALA A 95 2.95 -2.01 13.31
CA ALA A 95 3.27 -3.05 12.32
C ALA A 95 2.29 -2.99 11.14
N ASN A 96 2.05 -1.79 10.61
CA ASN A 96 1.05 -1.59 9.55
C ASN A 96 1.62 -1.72 8.14
N TYR A 97 2.94 -1.67 7.96
CA TYR A 97 3.57 -1.84 6.65
C TYR A 97 3.07 -3.09 5.91
N ASP A 98 2.93 -4.23 6.59
CA ASP A 98 2.45 -5.46 5.96
C ASP A 98 0.99 -5.34 5.48
N VAL A 99 0.15 -4.58 6.19
CA VAL A 99 -1.24 -4.30 5.77
C VAL A 99 -1.24 -3.37 4.56
N ILE A 100 -0.46 -2.29 4.60
CA ILE A 100 -0.37 -1.30 3.52
C ILE A 100 0.18 -1.95 2.24
N LEU A 101 1.25 -2.73 2.34
CA LEU A 101 1.84 -3.45 1.22
C LEU A 101 0.86 -4.46 0.61
N ARG A 102 0.10 -5.21 1.43
CA ARG A 102 -0.95 -6.09 0.89
C ARG A 102 -2.03 -5.32 0.14
N ARG A 103 -2.46 -4.17 0.67
CA ARG A 103 -3.45 -3.31 0.01
C ARG A 103 -2.92 -2.76 -1.32
N LEU A 104 -1.68 -2.26 -1.34
CA LEU A 104 -1.00 -1.83 -2.57
C LEU A 104 -0.94 -2.96 -3.61
N GLN A 105 -0.55 -4.16 -3.19
CA GLN A 105 -0.46 -5.33 -4.07
C GLN A 105 -1.82 -5.81 -4.60
N SER A 106 -2.91 -5.52 -3.89
CA SER A 106 -4.26 -5.91 -4.26
C SER A 106 -4.98 -4.92 -5.19
N LEU A 107 -4.37 -3.77 -5.48
CA LEU A 107 -4.98 -2.78 -6.38
C LEU A 107 -5.19 -3.37 -7.77
N ASN A 108 -6.34 -3.06 -8.39
CA ASN A 108 -6.53 -3.30 -9.82
C ASN A 108 -5.73 -2.25 -10.59
N VAL A 109 -4.54 -2.62 -11.08
CA VAL A 109 -3.59 -1.67 -11.67
C VAL A 109 -3.85 -1.52 -13.18
N PRO A 110 -4.19 -0.31 -13.67
CA PRO A 110 -4.27 -0.06 -15.10
C PRO A 110 -2.92 -0.34 -15.76
N PRO A 111 -2.84 -1.01 -16.92
CA PRO A 111 -1.57 -1.40 -17.53
C PRO A 111 -0.60 -0.24 -17.74
N LYS A 112 -1.12 0.95 -18.03
CA LYS A 112 -0.34 2.19 -18.20
C LYS A 112 0.38 2.64 -16.93
N LEU A 113 -0.15 2.30 -15.75
CA LEU A 113 0.34 2.70 -14.43
C LEU A 113 1.12 1.59 -13.71
N ALA A 114 1.29 0.42 -14.34
CA ALA A 114 1.95 -0.74 -13.74
C ALA A 114 3.37 -0.44 -13.24
N GLU A 115 4.14 0.34 -13.99
CA GLU A 115 5.51 0.65 -13.61
C GLU A 115 5.59 1.62 -12.42
N ALA A 116 4.79 2.70 -12.43
CA ALA A 116 4.73 3.62 -11.30
C ALA A 116 4.26 2.91 -10.02
N HIS A 117 3.25 2.03 -10.13
CA HIS A 117 2.78 1.19 -9.03
C HIS A 117 3.88 0.27 -8.48
N ARG A 118 4.59 -0.44 -9.36
CA ARG A 118 5.69 -1.34 -9.00
C ARG A 118 6.78 -0.59 -8.23
N LEU A 119 7.23 0.55 -8.77
CA LEU A 119 8.29 1.38 -8.20
C LEU A 119 7.94 1.87 -6.78
N VAL A 120 6.74 2.40 -6.57
CA VAL A 120 6.29 2.86 -5.24
C VAL A 120 6.11 1.70 -4.28
N THR A 121 5.54 0.58 -4.73
CA THR A 121 5.35 -0.60 -3.87
C THR A 121 6.70 -1.16 -3.40
N GLU A 122 7.69 -1.20 -4.29
CA GLU A 122 9.06 -1.60 -3.94
C GLU A 122 9.73 -0.59 -3.00
N ALA A 123 9.57 0.71 -3.24
CA ALA A 123 10.09 1.75 -2.33
C ALA A 123 9.53 1.57 -0.92
N VAL A 124 8.21 1.43 -0.76
CA VAL A 124 7.56 1.20 0.54
C VAL A 124 8.05 -0.08 1.20
N LYS A 125 8.31 -1.14 0.41
CA LYS A 125 8.90 -2.39 0.93
C LYS A 125 10.32 -2.18 1.44
N GLU A 126 11.16 -1.46 0.72
CA GLU A 126 12.53 -1.15 1.15
C GLU A 126 12.57 -0.26 2.39
N GLN A 127 11.63 0.69 2.51
CA GLN A 127 11.45 1.50 3.71
C GLN A 127 11.13 0.64 4.95
N ARG A 128 10.18 -0.30 4.81
CA ARG A 128 9.87 -1.28 5.85
C ARG A 128 11.12 -2.06 6.26
N GLU A 129 11.81 -2.66 5.28
CA GLU A 129 13.00 -3.49 5.54
C GLU A 129 14.11 -2.69 6.24
N TYR A 130 14.33 -1.45 5.81
CA TYR A 130 15.30 -0.56 6.42
C TYR A 130 14.93 -0.21 7.86
N LEU A 131 13.69 0.22 8.12
CA LEU A 131 13.23 0.59 9.47
C LEU A 131 13.19 -0.61 10.41
N ASP A 132 12.86 -1.81 9.90
CA ASP A 132 12.93 -3.05 10.67
C ASP A 132 14.36 -3.35 11.13
N ALA A 133 15.36 -3.14 10.27
CA ALA A 133 16.77 -3.32 10.65
C ALA A 133 17.21 -2.36 11.76
N LEU A 134 16.62 -1.15 11.83
CA LEU A 134 16.93 -0.17 12.88
C LEU A 134 16.34 -0.54 14.25
N LYS A 135 15.32 -1.41 14.32
CA LYS A 135 14.71 -1.85 15.60
C LYS A 135 15.72 -2.51 16.55
N GLY A 136 16.84 -3.01 16.03
CA GLY A 136 17.96 -3.55 16.82
C GLY A 136 18.85 -2.50 17.49
N GLY A 137 18.51 -1.21 17.43
CA GLY A 137 19.31 -0.11 18.00
C GLY A 137 20.21 0.59 16.98
N GLY A 138 19.92 0.46 15.68
CA GLY A 138 20.63 1.18 14.62
C GLY A 138 20.23 2.65 14.57
N ALA A 139 21.16 3.52 14.15
CA ALA A 139 20.86 4.91 13.84
C ALA A 139 20.42 5.06 12.38
N PHE A 140 19.54 6.04 12.13
CA PHE A 140 19.18 6.42 10.76
C PHE A 140 20.40 6.93 9.99
N ASP A 141 20.51 6.52 8.72
CA ASP A 141 21.53 6.90 7.76
C ASP A 141 20.88 7.12 6.40
N ALA A 142 20.87 8.37 5.95
CA ALA A 142 20.31 8.77 4.66
C ALA A 142 21.05 8.17 3.44
N ASN A 143 22.25 7.62 3.65
CA ASN A 143 23.05 6.98 2.61
C ASN A 143 22.98 5.45 2.64
N ALA A 144 22.17 4.88 3.54
CA ALA A 144 21.96 3.45 3.57
C ALA A 144 21.44 2.94 2.21
N PRO A 145 21.91 1.78 1.70
CA PRO A 145 21.56 1.32 0.36
C PRO A 145 20.05 1.24 0.08
N LEU A 146 19.25 0.81 1.07
CA LEU A 146 17.78 0.76 0.94
C LEU A 146 17.13 2.14 0.93
N VAL A 147 17.69 3.12 1.63
CA VAL A 147 17.20 4.51 1.61
C VAL A 147 17.45 5.13 0.24
N GLU A 148 18.67 4.98 -0.30
CA GLU A 148 19.01 5.46 -1.63
C GLU A 148 18.19 4.76 -2.71
N SER A 149 18.03 3.43 -2.62
CA SER A 149 17.24 2.68 -3.60
C SER A 149 15.76 3.08 -3.57
N SER A 150 15.19 3.27 -2.37
CA SER A 150 13.82 3.76 -2.21
C SER A 150 13.66 5.15 -2.83
N HIS A 151 14.58 6.07 -2.55
CA HIS A 151 14.60 7.42 -3.12
C HIS A 151 14.59 7.39 -4.65
N GLN A 152 15.51 6.63 -5.25
CA GLN A 152 15.63 6.49 -6.71
C GLN A 152 14.34 5.96 -7.33
N LYS A 153 13.66 5.00 -6.69
CA LYS A 153 12.39 4.48 -7.19
C LYS A 153 11.25 5.50 -7.13
N LEU A 154 11.17 6.30 -6.06
CA LEU A 154 10.17 7.36 -5.95
C LEU A 154 10.39 8.44 -7.02
N VAL A 155 11.64 8.82 -7.28
CA VAL A 155 12.00 9.74 -8.38
C VAL A 155 11.61 9.15 -9.74
N GLN A 156 11.89 7.86 -9.98
CA GLN A 156 11.49 7.18 -11.22
C GLN A 156 9.97 7.10 -11.38
N ALA A 157 9.24 6.81 -10.29
CA ALA A 157 7.77 6.78 -10.30
C ALA A 157 7.19 8.15 -10.65
N TYR A 158 7.75 9.24 -10.10
CA TYR A 158 7.34 10.60 -10.44
C TYR A 158 7.57 10.89 -11.92
N ASN A 159 8.77 10.60 -12.42
CA ASN A 159 9.11 10.79 -13.83
C ASN A 159 8.18 9.99 -14.75
N GLU A 160 7.80 8.79 -14.36
CA GLU A 160 6.85 7.96 -15.09
C GLU A 160 5.46 8.62 -15.12
N LEU A 161 4.92 9.08 -13.99
CA LEU A 161 3.65 9.80 -13.95
C LEU A 161 3.66 11.06 -14.83
N MET A 162 4.74 11.83 -14.78
CA MET A 162 4.91 13.04 -15.60
C MET A 162 5.00 12.72 -17.11
N ARG A 163 5.62 11.59 -17.47
CA ARG A 163 5.70 11.09 -18.84
C ARG A 163 4.34 10.58 -19.36
N LEU A 164 3.58 9.90 -18.51
CA LEU A 164 2.27 9.34 -18.83
C LEU A 164 1.18 10.41 -18.95
N TYR A 165 1.32 11.52 -18.22
CA TYR A 165 0.33 12.58 -18.09
C TYR A 165 0.92 13.98 -18.32
N PRO A 166 1.56 14.23 -19.48
CA PRO A 166 2.24 15.51 -19.74
C PRO A 166 1.27 16.69 -19.82
N SER A 167 0.01 16.45 -20.19
CA SER A 167 -1.04 17.45 -20.31
C SER A 167 -1.93 17.58 -19.06
N GLU A 168 -1.61 16.90 -17.97
CA GLU A 168 -2.39 17.02 -16.73
C GLU A 168 -2.26 18.42 -16.13
N ASN A 169 -3.29 18.82 -15.39
CA ASN A 169 -3.36 20.13 -14.75
C ASN A 169 -2.28 20.30 -13.66
N THR A 170 -1.93 21.55 -13.36
CA THR A 170 -0.87 21.88 -12.41
C THR A 170 -1.13 21.32 -11.01
N HIS A 171 -2.39 21.31 -10.55
CA HIS A 171 -2.78 20.81 -9.23
C HIS A 171 -2.50 19.31 -9.10
N ASN A 172 -2.91 18.49 -10.07
CA ASN A 172 -2.69 17.05 -10.03
C ASN A 172 -1.21 16.68 -10.23
N LYS A 173 -0.46 17.44 -11.03
CA LYS A 173 1.01 17.28 -11.08
C LYS A 173 1.67 17.57 -9.74
N GLN A 174 1.19 18.59 -9.02
CA GLN A 174 1.64 18.87 -7.66
C GLN A 174 1.28 17.72 -6.71
N ALA A 175 0.08 17.14 -6.83
CA ALA A 175 -0.29 15.95 -6.06
C ALA A 175 0.67 14.77 -6.30
N PHE A 176 1.04 14.49 -7.57
CA PHE A 176 2.02 13.44 -7.89
C PHE A 176 3.35 13.67 -7.19
N PHE A 177 3.84 14.92 -7.23
CA PHE A 177 5.08 15.30 -6.57
C PHE A 177 4.97 15.16 -5.04
N ASP A 178 3.94 15.77 -4.43
CA ASP A 178 3.79 15.82 -2.98
C ASP A 178 3.63 14.44 -2.34
N HIS A 179 2.83 13.54 -2.93
CA HIS A 179 2.68 12.18 -2.40
C HIS A 179 4.00 11.38 -2.48
N LEU A 180 4.75 11.51 -3.57
CA LEU A 180 6.00 10.77 -3.75
C LEU A 180 7.16 11.35 -2.94
N CYS A 181 7.25 12.68 -2.83
CA CYS A 181 8.25 13.33 -1.98
C CYS A 181 7.97 13.12 -0.49
N ALA A 182 6.70 13.15 -0.05
CA ALA A 182 6.38 12.90 1.36
C ALA A 182 6.71 11.46 1.79
N LEU A 183 6.67 10.50 0.85
CA LEU A 183 7.12 9.13 1.08
C LEU A 183 8.63 9.02 1.25
N ASP A 184 9.39 9.98 0.72
CA ASP A 184 10.84 9.93 0.74
C ASP A 184 11.43 10.12 2.14
N PHE A 185 12.60 9.54 2.36
CA PHE A 185 13.40 9.82 3.54
C PHE A 185 14.24 11.10 3.38
N LYS A 186 14.43 11.58 2.15
CA LYS A 186 15.35 12.66 1.79
C LYS A 186 14.67 14.01 1.56
#